data_AF-A0A2E4XSB6-F1
#
_entry.id   AF-A0A2E4XSB6-F1
#
_cell.length_a   1.000
_cell.length_b   1.000
_cell.length_c   1.000
_cell.angle_alpha   90.00
_cell.angle_beta   90.00
_cell.angle_gamma   90.00
#
_symmetry.space_group_name_H-M   'P 1'
#
loop_
_entity.id
_entity.type
_entity.pdbx_description
1 polymer ?
#
loop_
_entity_poly.entity_id
_entity_poly.type
_entity_poly.pdbx_seq_one_letter_code
_entity_poly.pdbx_strand_id
1 'polypeptide(L)'
;MDVVVDAEFLEHDRDFATIRGVPSVKIEGHIRFSGLLPPDHDFRARACNFGRDARLHAGRWQTEPPGAENMVAYLIADIEVTNPEGFKKYQEAVPATIAKHGGKYLVRGGDVEPKEGDWTPTRMVVLEFPNMTTLKKWYNSDDYQNIIADRTDNSNGNMVFVEGY
;
A
#
# COMPACT_ATOMS: atom_id res chain seq x y z
N MET A 1 -5.75 -21.62 17.46
CA MET A 1 -4.97 -22.70 18.08
C MET A 1 -3.64 -22.66 17.37
N ASP A 2 -2.57 -22.24 18.04
CA ASP A 2 -1.27 -22.06 17.39
C ASP A 2 -0.61 -23.42 17.22
N VAL A 3 -0.37 -23.83 15.98
CA VAL A 3 0.37 -25.04 15.67
C VAL A 3 1.82 -24.62 15.43
N VAL A 4 2.71 -25.01 16.34
CA VAL A 4 4.15 -24.87 16.14
C VAL A 4 4.57 -26.02 15.23
N VAL A 5 5.14 -25.67 14.07
CA VAL A 5 5.68 -26.65 13.13
C VAL A 5 7.17 -26.39 13.04
N ASP A 6 7.99 -27.40 13.36
CA ASP A 6 9.42 -27.33 13.12
C ASP A 6 9.66 -27.44 11.61
N ALA A 7 10.17 -26.37 11.02
CA ALA A 7 10.61 -26.35 9.64
C ALA A 7 12.13 -26.14 9.62
N GLU A 8 12.86 -27.12 9.09
CA GLU A 8 14.28 -26.95 8.80
C GLU A 8 14.43 -26.21 7.47
N PHE A 9 15.12 -25.07 7.51
CA PHE A 9 15.61 -24.40 6.31
C PHE A 9 16.88 -25.13 5.86
N LEU A 10 16.91 -25.57 4.60
CA LEU A 10 18.14 -26.10 4.02
C LEU A 10 19.11 -24.93 3.81
N GLU A 11 20.33 -25.04 4.32
CA GLU A 11 21.32 -23.95 4.41
C GLU A 11 21.68 -23.26 3.07
N HIS A 12 21.30 -23.83 1.93
CA HIS A 12 21.53 -23.25 0.60
C HIS A 12 20.31 -22.58 -0.04
N ASP A 13 19.15 -22.60 0.62
CA ASP A 13 17.90 -22.11 0.02
C ASP A 13 17.05 -21.38 1.07
N ARG A 14 17.37 -20.10 1.31
CA ARG A 14 16.64 -19.25 2.26
C ARG A 14 15.21 -18.92 1.81
N ASP A 15 14.85 -19.32 0.60
CA ASP A 15 13.56 -19.03 -0.02
C ASP A 15 12.55 -20.18 0.11
N PHE A 16 12.97 -21.33 0.64
CA PHE A 16 12.12 -22.52 0.75
C PHE A 16 12.12 -23.11 2.17
N ALA A 17 10.93 -23.31 2.72
CA ALA A 17 10.70 -24.16 3.87
C ALA A 17 9.94 -25.41 3.42
N THR A 18 10.53 -26.60 3.59
CA THR A 18 9.83 -27.86 3.36
C THR A 18 9.27 -28.36 4.68
N ILE A 19 7.95 -28.36 4.84
CA ILE A 19 7.30 -28.95 6.01
C ILE A 19 7.19 -30.46 5.81
N ARG A 20 7.86 -31.26 6.65
CA ARG A 20 7.77 -32.72 6.63
C ARG A 20 6.96 -33.24 7.82
N GLY A 21 6.20 -34.33 7.61
CA GLY A 21 5.66 -35.14 8.71
C GLY A 21 4.29 -34.77 9.28
N VAL A 22 3.51 -33.88 8.66
CA VAL A 22 2.17 -33.53 9.16
C VAL A 22 1.08 -34.32 8.40
N PRO A 23 0.34 -35.25 9.04
CA PRO A 23 -0.82 -35.87 8.42
C PRO A 23 -1.96 -34.85 8.38
N SER A 24 -2.14 -34.19 7.23
CA SER A 24 -3.34 -33.41 6.87
C SER A 24 -3.98 -32.63 8.03
N VAL A 25 -3.33 -31.58 8.50
CA VAL A 25 -3.93 -30.63 9.45
C VAL A 25 -4.35 -29.38 8.71
N LYS A 26 -5.62 -28.99 8.86
CA LYS A 26 -6.13 -27.69 8.44
C LYS A 26 -5.60 -26.65 9.45
N ILE A 27 -4.58 -25.89 9.08
CA ILE A 27 -4.04 -24.83 9.95
C ILE A 27 -4.79 -23.53 9.64
N GLU A 28 -5.69 -23.13 10.52
CA GLU A 28 -6.28 -21.78 10.56
C GLU A 28 -5.64 -21.03 11.74
N GLY A 29 -4.55 -20.30 11.47
CA GLY A 29 -3.78 -19.59 12.50
C GLY A 29 -2.48 -18.99 11.96
N HIS A 30 -1.77 -18.24 12.80
CA HIS A 30 -0.41 -17.76 12.48
C HIS A 30 0.57 -18.93 12.67
N ILE A 31 1.38 -19.22 11.66
CA ILE A 31 2.45 -20.21 11.77
C ILE A 31 3.69 -19.48 12.28
N ARG A 32 4.18 -19.88 13.46
CA ARG A 32 5.48 -19.42 13.96
C ARG A 32 6.53 -20.47 13.63
N PHE A 33 7.55 -20.10 12.89
CA PHE A 33 8.70 -20.95 12.63
C PHE A 33 9.67 -20.86 13.81
N SER A 34 10.11 -22.02 14.33
CA SER A 34 11.16 -22.12 15.34
C SER A 34 12.50 -22.26 14.61
N GLY A 35 13.32 -21.22 14.64
CA GLY A 35 14.56 -21.09 13.86
C GLY A 35 14.99 -19.64 13.75
N LEU A 36 16.30 -19.39 13.59
CA LEU A 36 16.94 -18.07 13.72
C LEU A 36 16.48 -17.09 12.61
N LEU A 37 15.28 -16.56 12.75
CA LEU A 37 14.70 -15.55 11.88
C LEU A 37 15.15 -14.15 12.35
N PRO A 38 15.46 -13.22 11.44
CA PRO A 38 15.67 -11.83 11.80
C PRO A 38 14.38 -11.23 12.41
N PRO A 39 14.49 -10.33 13.39
CA PRO A 39 13.41 -9.97 14.32
C PRO A 39 12.19 -9.23 13.73
N ASP A 40 12.12 -9.00 12.41
CA ASP A 40 11.26 -7.95 11.85
C ASP A 40 10.15 -8.45 10.90
N HIS A 41 9.94 -9.76 10.75
CA HIS A 41 8.99 -10.30 9.75
C HIS A 41 7.76 -10.97 10.40
N ASP A 42 6.57 -10.43 10.13
CA ASP A 42 5.28 -11.04 10.47
C ASP A 42 4.79 -11.91 9.28
N PHE A 43 4.59 -13.21 9.51
CA PHE A 43 4.21 -14.16 8.47
C PHE A 43 2.70 -14.45 8.51
N ARG A 44 2.00 -14.20 7.39
CA ARG A 44 0.64 -14.71 7.15
C ARG A 44 0.65 -15.69 5.97
N ALA A 45 0.52 -16.98 6.29
CA ALA A 45 0.32 -18.03 5.29
C ALA A 45 -1.18 -18.25 5.05
N ARG A 46 -1.58 -18.39 3.78
CA ARG A 46 -2.92 -18.89 3.40
C ARG A 46 -2.72 -20.21 2.64
N ALA A 47 -3.00 -21.33 3.28
CA ALA A 47 -2.94 -22.63 2.64
C ALA A 47 -4.24 -22.89 1.86
N CYS A 48 -4.15 -23.04 0.54
CA CYS A 48 -5.20 -23.66 -0.27
C CYS A 48 -4.81 -25.12 -0.51
N ASN A 49 -5.69 -26.07 -0.17
CA ASN A 49 -5.48 -27.51 -0.36
C ASN A 49 -5.15 -27.87 -1.82
N PHE A 50 -4.21 -28.80 -2.04
CA PHE A 50 -4.46 -30.15 -2.63
C PHE A 50 -3.15 -30.91 -2.93
N GLY A 51 -3.16 -32.23 -2.72
CA GLY A 51 -2.20 -33.18 -3.31
C GLY A 51 -0.93 -33.45 -2.50
N ARG A 52 -0.40 -34.68 -2.57
CA ARG A 52 0.64 -35.26 -1.71
C ARG A 52 2.03 -34.59 -1.73
N ASP A 53 2.20 -33.50 -2.46
CA ASP A 53 3.41 -32.67 -2.51
C ASP A 53 2.98 -31.20 -2.62
N ALA A 54 2.76 -30.55 -1.48
CA ALA A 54 2.52 -29.11 -1.46
C ALA A 54 3.86 -28.38 -1.67
N ARG A 55 4.17 -28.02 -2.91
CA ARG A 55 5.15 -26.97 -3.18
C ARG A 55 4.45 -25.63 -2.98
N LEU A 56 4.77 -24.96 -1.88
CA LEU A 56 4.44 -23.54 -1.74
C LEU A 56 5.27 -22.80 -2.79
N HIS A 57 4.62 -22.32 -3.85
CA HIS A 57 5.22 -21.30 -4.69
C HIS A 57 5.23 -20.01 -3.86
N ALA A 58 6.38 -19.74 -3.24
CA ALA A 58 6.76 -18.39 -2.90
C ALA A 58 6.83 -17.59 -4.22
N GLY A 59 5.69 -17.04 -4.64
CA GLY A 59 5.69 -16.02 -5.68
C GLY A 59 6.68 -14.95 -5.23
N ARG A 60 7.68 -14.66 -6.08
CA ARG A 60 8.75 -13.66 -5.90
C ARG A 60 8.37 -12.64 -4.82
N TRP A 61 8.92 -12.82 -3.62
CA TRP A 61 8.73 -11.86 -2.53
C TRP A 61 9.26 -10.52 -3.03
N GLN A 62 8.37 -9.54 -3.20
CA GLN A 62 8.81 -8.15 -3.17
C GLN A 62 9.03 -7.84 -1.69
N THR A 63 10.20 -8.22 -1.17
CA THR A 63 10.66 -7.58 0.07
C THR A 63 10.90 -6.13 -0.31
N GLU A 64 10.10 -5.22 0.24
CA GLU A 64 10.38 -3.80 0.12
C GLU A 64 11.84 -3.58 0.55
N PRO A 65 12.63 -2.80 -0.22
CA PRO A 65 14.04 -2.63 0.09
C PRO A 65 14.20 -2.14 1.53
N PRO A 66 15.19 -2.64 2.29
CA PRO A 66 15.43 -2.20 3.66
C PRO A 66 15.54 -0.67 3.72
N GLY A 67 14.56 0.01 4.32
CA GLY A 67 14.47 1.47 4.38
C GLY A 67 13.21 2.09 3.75
N ALA A 68 12.43 1.34 2.95
CA ALA A 68 11.19 1.82 2.31
C ALA A 68 10.14 2.33 3.32
N GLU A 69 10.05 1.71 4.50
CA GLU A 69 9.19 2.15 5.61
C GLU A 69 9.47 3.60 6.07
N ASN A 70 10.66 4.13 5.78
CA ASN A 70 11.09 5.48 6.16
C ASN A 70 11.14 6.46 4.99
N MET A 71 10.92 6.02 3.75
CA MET A 71 10.92 6.91 2.59
C MET A 71 9.59 7.65 2.53
N VAL A 72 9.65 8.97 2.36
CA VAL A 72 8.46 9.80 2.16
C VAL A 72 7.69 9.33 0.93
N ALA A 73 6.38 9.49 0.92
CA ALA A 73 5.56 9.14 -0.24
C ALA A 73 4.77 10.34 -0.73
N TYR A 74 4.61 10.42 -2.04
CA TYR A 74 3.93 11.49 -2.72
C TYR A 74 2.65 10.99 -3.38
N LEU A 75 1.58 11.77 -3.24
CA LEU A 75 0.42 11.69 -4.12
C LEU A 75 0.50 12.85 -5.09
N ILE A 76 0.50 12.54 -6.38
CA ILE A 76 0.50 13.54 -7.45
C ILE A 76 -0.80 13.38 -8.21
N ALA A 77 -1.55 14.47 -8.35
CA ALA A 77 -2.80 14.47 -9.07
C ALA A 77 -2.92 15.67 -10.01
N ASP A 78 -3.48 15.41 -11.18
CA ASP A 78 -3.93 16.38 -12.17
C ASP A 78 -5.44 16.27 -12.25
N ILE A 79 -6.16 17.32 -11.84
CA ILE A 79 -7.60 17.30 -11.63
C ILE A 79 -8.30 18.41 -12.43
N GLU A 80 -9.01 18.04 -13.48
CA GLU A 80 -9.92 18.94 -14.18
C GLU A 80 -11.28 18.97 -13.46
N VAL A 81 -11.63 20.09 -12.84
CA VAL A 81 -12.91 20.26 -12.14
C VAL A 81 -14.01 20.57 -13.15
N THR A 82 -14.98 19.66 -13.29
CA THR A 82 -16.11 19.81 -14.23
C THR A 82 -17.33 20.49 -13.58
N ASN A 83 -17.49 20.35 -12.25
CA ASN A 83 -18.53 21.02 -11.48
C ASN A 83 -17.95 21.65 -10.20
N PRO A 84 -17.59 22.95 -10.24
CA PRO A 84 -16.98 23.64 -9.10
C PRO A 84 -17.87 23.67 -7.84
N GLU A 85 -19.19 23.76 -7.99
CA GLU A 85 -20.11 23.79 -6.85
C GLU A 85 -20.16 22.45 -6.12
N GLY A 86 -20.26 21.34 -6.86
CA GLY A 86 -20.21 19.99 -6.29
C GLY A 86 -18.84 19.66 -5.67
N PHE A 87 -17.75 20.12 -6.31
CA PHE A 87 -16.39 19.90 -5.85
C PHE A 87 -16.06 20.61 -4.54
N LYS A 88 -16.73 21.74 -4.24
CA LYS A 88 -16.47 22.56 -3.05
C LYS A 88 -16.57 21.77 -1.75
N LYS A 89 -17.56 20.88 -1.64
CA LYS A 89 -17.76 20.01 -0.47
C LYS A 89 -16.55 19.13 -0.19
N TYR A 90 -16.00 18.49 -1.23
CA TYR A 90 -14.75 17.73 -1.14
C TYR A 90 -13.57 18.63 -0.72
N GLN A 91 -13.43 19.79 -1.37
CA GLN A 91 -12.32 20.72 -1.14
C GLN A 91 -12.24 21.22 0.31
N GLU A 92 -13.38 21.41 0.96
CA GLU A 92 -13.48 21.83 2.36
C GLU A 92 -13.21 20.69 3.34
N ALA A 93 -13.66 19.47 3.03
CA ALA A 93 -13.54 18.31 3.91
C ALA A 93 -12.14 17.64 3.87
N VAL A 94 -11.54 17.54 2.68
CA VAL A 94 -10.32 16.74 2.47
C VAL A 94 -9.09 17.16 3.30
N PRO A 95 -8.82 18.45 3.61
CA PRO A 95 -7.61 18.83 4.34
C PRO A 95 -7.54 18.21 5.75
N ALA A 96 -8.69 18.04 6.41
CA ALA A 96 -8.74 17.46 7.74
C ALA A 96 -8.36 15.97 7.75
N THR A 97 -8.79 15.21 6.73
CA THR A 97 -8.49 13.78 6.61
C THR A 97 -7.00 13.54 6.33
N ILE A 98 -6.41 14.40 5.49
CA ILE A 98 -4.98 14.39 5.16
C ILE A 98 -4.15 14.68 6.43
N ALA A 99 -4.46 15.77 7.14
CA ALA A 99 -3.70 16.18 8.33
C ALA A 99 -3.74 15.13 9.44
N LYS A 100 -4.88 14.45 9.63
CA LYS A 100 -5.04 13.35 10.59
C LYS A 100 -4.09 12.18 10.35
N HIS A 101 -3.65 11.98 9.11
CA HIS A 101 -2.71 10.93 8.70
C HIS A 101 -1.28 11.46 8.50
N GLY A 102 -0.98 12.68 8.95
CA GLY A 102 0.35 13.28 8.83
C GLY A 102 0.71 13.74 7.41
N GLY A 103 -0.26 13.80 6.50
CA GLY A 103 -0.06 14.30 5.16
C GLY A 103 0.03 15.82 5.11
N LYS A 104 0.73 16.37 4.10
CA LYS A 104 0.93 17.80 3.90
C LYS A 104 0.75 18.18 2.44
N TYR A 105 0.22 19.38 2.18
CA TYR A 105 0.20 19.94 0.83
C TYR A 105 1.56 20.55 0.49
N LEU A 106 2.14 20.13 -0.64
CA LEU A 106 3.26 20.81 -1.28
C LEU A 106 2.80 21.69 -2.44
N VAL A 107 1.81 21.21 -3.20
CA VAL A 107 1.16 21.96 -4.29
C VAL A 107 -0.35 21.76 -4.18
N ARG A 108 -1.13 22.84 -4.36
CA ARG A 108 -2.60 22.79 -4.25
C ARG A 108 -3.29 23.71 -5.28
N GLY A 109 -3.09 23.41 -6.55
CA GLY A 109 -3.70 24.14 -7.68
C GLY A 109 -3.08 25.52 -7.92
N GLY A 110 -1.77 25.65 -7.74
CA GLY A 110 -1.03 26.84 -8.19
C GLY A 110 -0.90 26.89 -9.71
N ASP A 111 -0.40 28.01 -10.23
CA ASP A 111 -0.17 28.20 -11.66
C ASP A 111 0.78 27.13 -12.22
N VAL A 112 0.42 26.61 -13.39
CA VAL A 112 1.15 25.54 -14.09
C VAL A 112 1.74 26.11 -15.37
N GLU A 113 3.03 25.88 -15.58
CA GLU A 113 3.69 26.19 -16.85
C GLU A 113 4.32 24.91 -17.43
N PRO A 114 3.63 24.22 -18.37
CA PRO A 114 4.18 23.04 -19.03
C PRO A 114 5.46 23.40 -19.80
N LYS A 115 6.50 22.58 -19.67
CA LYS A 115 7.80 22.82 -20.34
C LYS A 115 8.08 21.88 -21.51
N GLU A 116 7.59 20.64 -21.44
CA GLU A 116 7.86 19.60 -22.42
C GLU A 116 6.65 18.67 -22.58
N GLY A 117 6.49 18.09 -23.76
CA GLY A 117 5.39 17.17 -24.11
C GLY A 117 4.04 17.86 -24.33
N ASP A 118 3.00 17.04 -24.51
CA ASP A 118 1.63 17.49 -24.80
C ASP A 118 0.74 17.56 -23.54
N TRP A 119 1.34 17.41 -22.36
CA TRP A 119 0.60 17.42 -21.11
C TRP A 119 0.17 18.85 -20.74
N THR A 120 -1.12 19.04 -20.53
CA THR A 120 -1.76 20.33 -20.22
C THR A 120 -2.55 20.25 -18.90
N PRO A 121 -1.88 20.09 -17.74
CA PRO A 121 -2.58 19.96 -16.47
C PRO A 121 -3.26 21.27 -16.10
N THR A 122 -4.50 21.18 -15.62
CA THR A 122 -5.30 22.37 -15.24
C THR A 122 -5.23 22.66 -13.75
N ARG A 123 -5.03 21.62 -12.93
CA ARG A 123 -4.89 21.77 -11.48
C ARG A 123 -4.00 20.67 -10.92
N MET A 124 -2.77 21.04 -10.61
CA MET A 124 -1.81 20.14 -9.98
C MET A 124 -1.96 20.11 -8.46
N VAL A 125 -1.98 18.91 -7.89
CA VAL A 125 -1.93 18.69 -6.44
C VAL A 125 -0.79 17.74 -6.13
N VAL A 126 0.04 18.11 -5.17
CA VAL A 126 1.11 17.26 -4.65
C VAL A 126 0.96 17.21 -3.13
N LEU A 127 0.78 16.00 -2.60
CA LEU A 127 0.77 15.73 -1.17
C LEU A 127 2.00 14.93 -0.79
N GLU A 128 2.57 15.23 0.37
CA GLU A 128 3.62 14.45 1.02
C GLU A 128 3.02 13.69 2.22
N PHE A 129 3.39 12.42 2.37
CA PHE A 129 3.11 11.58 3.52
C PHE A 129 4.41 10.99 4.09
N PRO A 130 4.44 10.60 5.37
CA PRO A 130 5.63 10.02 6.00
C PRO A 130 6.18 8.79 5.28
N ASN A 131 5.29 7.94 4.73
CA ASN A 131 5.64 6.79 3.91
C ASN A 131 4.44 6.27 3.10
N MET A 132 4.72 5.31 2.21
CA MET A 132 3.73 4.74 1.29
C MET A 132 2.60 4.01 2.04
N THR A 133 2.92 3.34 3.14
CA THR A 133 1.94 2.66 4.00
C THR A 133 0.94 3.66 4.58
N THR A 134 1.41 4.80 5.08
CA THR A 134 0.57 5.85 5.66
C THR A 134 -0.31 6.52 4.60
N LEU A 135 0.25 6.80 3.42
CA LEU A 135 -0.49 7.34 2.28
C LEU A 135 -1.64 6.40 1.87
N LYS A 136 -1.34 5.12 1.66
CA LYS A 136 -2.35 4.11 1.31
C LYS A 136 -3.39 3.95 2.42
N LYS A 137 -2.98 4.04 3.69
CA LYS A 137 -3.91 3.98 4.83
C LYS A 137 -4.88 5.17 4.83
N TRP A 138 -4.39 6.38 4.57
CA TRP A 138 -5.24 7.56 4.41
C TRP A 138 -6.21 7.38 3.23
N TYR A 139 -5.71 6.96 2.07
CA TYR A 139 -6.58 6.82 0.89
C TYR A 139 -7.67 5.77 1.11
N ASN A 140 -7.39 4.68 1.81
CA ASN A 140 -8.37 3.64 2.12
C ASN A 140 -9.15 3.88 3.42
N SER A 141 -8.96 5.02 4.08
CA SER A 141 -9.63 5.33 5.34
C SER A 141 -11.11 5.68 5.12
N ASP A 142 -11.96 5.36 6.10
CA ASP A 142 -13.38 5.71 6.04
C ASP A 142 -13.58 7.22 5.92
N ASP A 143 -12.77 8.04 6.60
CA ASP A 143 -12.89 9.48 6.53
C ASP A 143 -12.61 10.06 5.13
N TYR A 144 -11.70 9.45 4.37
CA TYR A 144 -11.47 9.85 2.98
C TYR A 144 -12.46 9.19 2.00
N GLN A 145 -12.74 7.90 2.15
CA GLN A 145 -13.64 7.17 1.27
C GLN A 145 -15.08 7.71 1.33
N ASN A 146 -15.52 8.24 2.47
CA ASN A 146 -16.83 8.88 2.58
C ASN A 146 -16.97 10.18 1.78
N ILE A 147 -15.87 10.81 1.37
CA ILE A 147 -15.89 12.08 0.64
C ILE A 147 -15.36 11.97 -0.80
N ILE A 148 -14.80 10.82 -1.21
CA ILE A 148 -14.14 10.69 -2.51
C ILE A 148 -15.10 10.87 -3.69
N ALA A 149 -16.38 10.46 -3.53
CA ALA A 149 -17.41 10.61 -4.55
C ALA A 149 -17.67 12.10 -4.89
N ASP A 150 -17.65 12.97 -3.89
CA ASP A 150 -17.78 14.43 -4.09
C ASP A 150 -16.68 14.96 -5.04
N ARG A 151 -15.51 14.32 -5.11
CA ARG A 151 -14.45 14.60 -6.09
C ARG A 151 -14.71 13.92 -7.43
N THR A 152 -14.86 12.59 -7.43
CA THR A 152 -14.88 11.79 -8.68
C THR A 152 -16.10 12.07 -9.55
N ASP A 153 -17.21 12.47 -8.96
CA ASP A 153 -18.44 12.78 -9.69
C ASP A 153 -18.42 14.21 -10.27
N ASN A 154 -17.49 15.06 -9.82
CA ASN A 154 -17.40 16.48 -10.16
C ASN A 154 -16.05 16.88 -10.78
N SER A 155 -15.22 15.90 -11.15
CA SER A 155 -13.93 16.14 -11.79
C SER A 155 -13.43 14.93 -12.59
N ASN A 156 -12.65 15.20 -13.63
CA ASN A 156 -11.82 14.21 -14.29
C ASN A 156 -10.40 14.35 -13.74
N GLY A 157 -9.63 13.27 -13.69
CA GLY A 157 -8.23 13.44 -13.31
C GLY A 157 -7.42 12.16 -13.24
N ASN A 158 -6.11 12.38 -13.31
CA ASN A 158 -5.10 11.36 -13.13
C ASN A 158 -4.50 11.50 -11.73
N MET A 159 -4.21 10.37 -11.08
CA MET A 159 -3.62 10.34 -9.76
C MET A 159 -2.67 9.16 -9.66
N VAL A 160 -1.49 9.40 -9.09
CA VAL A 160 -0.48 8.38 -8.83
C VAL A 160 0.09 8.54 -7.43
N PHE A 161 0.48 7.40 -6.85
CA PHE A 161 1.31 7.39 -5.64
C PHE A 161 2.73 7.02 -6.06
N VAL A 162 3.69 7.80 -5.57
CA VAL A 162 5.10 7.65 -5.92
C VAL A 162 5.91 7.67 -4.63
N GLU A 163 6.84 6.75 -4.51
CA GLU A 163 7.78 6.74 -3.40
C GLU A 163 8.84 7.82 -3.62
N GLY A 164 9.20 8.52 -2.56
CA GLY A 164 10.30 9.48 -2.55
C GLY A 164 11.65 8.78 -2.49
N TYR A 165 12.70 9.60 -2.37
CA TYR A 165 14.08 9.14 -2.24
C TYR A 165 14.58 9.35 -0.81
#